data_AF-A0A6N0BR06-F1
#
_entry.id   AF-A0A6N0BR06-F1
#
_cell.length_a   1.000
_cell.length_b   1.000
_cell.length_c   1.000
_cell.angle_alpha   90.00
_cell.angle_beta   90.00
_cell.angle_gamma   90.00
#
_symmetry.space_group_name_H-M   'P 1'
#
loop_
_entity.id
_entity.type
_entity.pdbx_description
1 polymer ?
#
loop_
_entity_poly.entity_id
_entity_poly.type
_entity_poly.pdbx_seq_one_letter_code
_entity_poly.pdbx_strand_id
1 'polypeptide(L)'
;MNTPPCFSLTIEQHIAHLVLNRPEAMNTMHPQFWRELDAVLTQLHAGSEARVLLISSTGRHFSAGMALETFGGAITLDDRSAEGRAAIFDLLTDMQATFTKLETLRIPVIAAIQGGCIGGAVDMVSACCLRYATADAFFCIQEINIGMVADVGTLQRLPKLMPLGVVKELAYTGRRLPAAQALGYGLVNQVYDTPEALLAGALQTAREIAGKPPVALWGTKQALHYARDHGVDDALRQMGWLQGAIWSNKHVLEAVTAMKEKRAGQFPALSPLQSFRDIGLSE
;
A
#
# COMPACT_ATOMS: atom_id res chain seq x y z
N MET A 1 16.06 -6.37 25.84
CA MET A 1 14.86 -5.51 25.91
C MET A 1 14.11 -5.71 24.61
N ASN A 2 12.85 -6.15 24.65
CA ASN A 2 12.08 -6.40 23.42
C ASN A 2 11.89 -5.06 22.69
N THR A 3 12.39 -4.95 21.46
CA THR A 3 12.13 -3.80 20.60
C THR A 3 10.62 -3.66 20.43
N PRO A 4 10.04 -2.45 20.62
CA PRO A 4 8.61 -2.25 20.41
C PRO A 4 8.21 -2.63 18.97
N PRO A 5 6.97 -3.11 18.75
CA PRO A 5 6.52 -3.46 17.41
C PRO A 5 6.56 -2.25 16.49
N CYS A 6 6.88 -2.48 15.23
CA CYS A 6 6.92 -1.45 14.19
C CYS A 6 5.52 -0.93 13.87
N PHE A 7 4.49 -1.73 14.16
CA PHE A 7 3.11 -1.41 13.84
C PHE A 7 2.14 -1.68 14.99
N SER A 8 1.05 -0.91 15.04
CA SER A 8 -0.19 -1.31 15.71
C SER A 8 -1.28 -1.52 14.67
N LEU A 9 -2.06 -2.59 14.82
CA LEU A 9 -3.19 -2.91 13.94
C LEU A 9 -4.49 -2.98 14.76
N THR A 10 -5.52 -2.30 14.30
CA THR A 10 -6.91 -2.46 14.78
C THR A 10 -7.83 -2.75 13.60
N ILE A 11 -8.91 -3.50 13.84
CA ILE A 11 -9.96 -3.73 12.84
C ILE A 11 -11.28 -3.33 13.46
N GLU A 12 -11.84 -2.22 12.99
CA GLU A 12 -13.12 -1.69 13.47
C GLU A 12 -14.00 -1.33 12.27
N GLN A 13 -15.27 -1.74 12.31
CA GLN A 13 -16.24 -1.43 11.24
C GLN A 13 -15.72 -1.80 9.84
N HIS A 14 -15.00 -2.93 9.74
CA HIS A 14 -14.34 -3.43 8.53
C HIS A 14 -13.17 -2.59 8.00
N ILE A 15 -12.65 -1.66 8.79
CA ILE A 15 -11.45 -0.88 8.46
C ILE A 15 -10.29 -1.46 9.25
N ALA A 16 -9.32 -2.06 8.56
CA ALA A 16 -8.03 -2.37 9.15
C ALA A 16 -7.19 -1.09 9.20
N HIS A 17 -6.91 -0.58 10.40
CA HIS A 17 -6.06 0.59 10.59
C HIS A 17 -4.68 0.16 11.10
N LEU A 18 -3.70 0.24 10.20
CA LEU A 18 -2.30 -0.08 10.47
C LEU A 18 -1.52 1.23 10.70
N VAL A 19 -0.94 1.38 11.88
CA VAL A 19 -0.19 2.58 12.26
C VAL A 19 1.28 2.24 12.41
N LEU A 20 2.16 2.93 11.67
CA LEU A 20 3.61 2.89 11.91
C LEU A 20 3.89 3.54 13.27
N ASN A 21 4.56 2.81 14.17
CA ASN A 21 4.56 3.13 15.60
C ASN A 21 5.96 3.20 16.24
N ARG A 22 6.93 3.76 15.52
CA ARG A 22 8.30 4.04 16.01
C ARG A 22 8.70 5.50 15.75
N PRO A 23 7.96 6.47 16.32
CA PRO A 23 8.13 7.88 15.99
C PRO A 23 9.50 8.43 16.39
N GLU A 24 10.12 7.90 17.46
CA GLU A 24 11.46 8.25 17.92
C GLU A 24 12.56 7.90 16.92
N ALA A 25 12.32 6.88 16.09
CA ALA A 25 13.18 6.45 15.00
C ALA A 25 12.65 6.93 13.63
N MET A 26 11.74 7.91 13.60
CA MET A 26 11.11 8.41 12.37
C MET A 26 10.50 7.29 11.50
N ASN A 27 10.00 6.23 12.13
CA ASN A 27 9.41 5.05 11.49
C ASN A 27 10.30 4.43 10.39
N THR A 28 11.61 4.38 10.60
CA THR A 28 12.56 3.74 9.66
C THR A 28 12.33 2.23 9.52
N MET A 29 12.66 1.69 8.35
CA MET A 29 12.37 0.32 7.92
C MET A 29 13.57 -0.62 8.17
N HIS A 30 13.74 -1.12 9.38
CA HIS A 30 14.76 -2.14 9.67
C HIS A 30 14.22 -3.57 9.39
N PRO A 31 15.02 -4.65 9.46
CA PRO A 31 14.55 -6.01 9.11
C PRO A 31 13.28 -6.50 9.83
N GLN A 32 13.02 -6.05 11.05
CA GLN A 32 11.78 -6.39 11.77
C GLN A 32 10.55 -5.67 11.19
N PHE A 33 10.69 -4.46 10.63
CA PHE A 33 9.61 -3.79 9.88
C PHE A 33 9.11 -4.67 8.73
N TRP A 34 10.03 -5.22 7.93
CA TRP A 34 9.67 -6.06 6.79
C TRP A 34 8.95 -7.34 7.22
N ARG A 35 9.47 -8.02 8.24
CA ARG A 35 8.83 -9.24 8.78
C ARG A 35 7.45 -8.97 9.35
N GLU A 36 7.29 -7.91 10.12
CA GLU A 36 5.99 -7.57 10.73
C GLU A 36 4.98 -7.11 9.68
N LEU A 37 5.39 -6.29 8.71
CA LEU A 37 4.52 -5.87 7.61
C LEU A 37 4.07 -7.08 6.80
N ASP A 38 4.99 -7.99 6.47
CA ASP A 38 4.68 -9.21 5.74
C ASP A 38 3.65 -10.09 6.47
N ALA A 39 3.84 -10.29 7.78
CA ALA A 39 2.93 -11.05 8.62
C ALA A 39 1.53 -10.41 8.67
N VAL A 40 1.45 -9.09 8.90
CA VAL A 40 0.18 -8.35 8.92
C VAL A 40 -0.55 -8.45 7.57
N LEU A 41 0.14 -8.20 6.46
CA LEU A 41 -0.48 -8.24 5.14
C LEU A 41 -0.92 -9.65 4.76
N THR A 42 -0.17 -10.67 5.16
CA THR A 42 -0.54 -12.08 4.97
C THR A 42 -1.80 -12.44 5.74
N GLN A 43 -1.90 -12.02 7.01
CA GLN A 43 -3.09 -12.21 7.83
C GLN A 43 -4.32 -11.49 7.22
N LEU A 44 -4.18 -10.22 6.84
CA LEU A 44 -5.25 -9.45 6.22
C LEU A 44 -5.70 -10.03 4.88
N HIS A 45 -4.77 -10.60 4.10
CA HIS A 45 -5.08 -11.23 2.82
C HIS A 45 -5.91 -12.52 2.99
N ALA A 46 -5.58 -13.32 4.00
CA ALA A 46 -6.29 -14.57 4.31
C ALA A 46 -7.64 -14.33 5.00
N GLY A 47 -7.75 -13.27 5.80
CA GLY A 47 -8.97 -12.92 6.54
C GLY A 47 -10.10 -12.37 5.67
N SER A 48 -11.25 -12.14 6.31
CA SER A 48 -12.45 -11.56 5.70
C SER A 48 -13.03 -10.37 6.47
N GLU A 49 -12.46 -10.04 7.63
CA GLU A 49 -12.99 -9.01 8.53
C GLU A 49 -12.81 -7.60 7.97
N ALA A 50 -11.63 -7.32 7.39
CA ALA A 50 -11.31 -6.05 6.78
C ALA A 50 -11.83 -5.98 5.34
N ARG A 51 -12.37 -4.81 4.97
CA ARG A 51 -12.79 -4.45 3.61
C ARG A 51 -11.91 -3.39 2.97
N VAL A 52 -11.10 -2.71 3.78
CA VAL A 52 -10.14 -1.68 3.39
C VAL A 52 -9.02 -1.63 4.43
N LEU A 53 -7.80 -1.38 3.97
CA LEU A 53 -6.64 -1.12 4.82
C LEU A 53 -6.31 0.37 4.77
N LEU A 54 -6.30 1.03 5.91
CA LEU A 54 -5.78 2.38 6.09
C LEU A 54 -4.42 2.30 6.78
N ILE A 55 -3.39 2.86 6.15
CA ILE A 55 -2.05 2.98 6.70
C ILE A 55 -1.81 4.44 7.10
N SER A 56 -1.40 4.66 8.34
CA SER A 56 -0.98 5.97 8.84
C SER A 56 0.28 5.81 9.70
N SER A 57 0.77 6.89 10.28
CA SER A 57 1.96 6.84 11.13
C SER A 57 1.82 7.71 12.38
N THR A 58 2.68 7.47 13.37
CA THR A 58 2.89 8.37 14.50
C THR A 58 4.10 9.29 14.28
N GLY A 59 4.16 10.38 15.03
CA GLY A 59 5.29 11.32 14.99
C GLY A 59 5.21 12.35 13.87
N ARG A 60 6.35 13.01 13.62
CA ARG A 60 6.45 14.17 12.70
C ARG A 60 6.40 13.79 11.22
N HIS A 61 6.81 12.58 10.88
CA HIS A 61 7.00 12.13 9.51
C HIS A 61 6.36 10.77 9.33
N PHE A 62 5.84 10.51 8.12
CA PHE A 62 5.32 9.22 7.75
C PHE A 62 6.37 8.12 7.93
N SER A 63 7.50 8.28 7.24
CA SER A 63 8.68 7.45 7.44
C SER A 63 9.90 8.08 6.77
N ALA A 64 11.05 7.98 7.43
CA ALA A 64 12.36 8.35 6.89
C ALA A 64 12.95 7.28 5.93
N GLY A 65 12.23 6.18 5.66
CA GLY A 65 12.65 5.15 4.73
C GLY A 65 13.58 4.11 5.37
N MET A 66 14.59 3.66 4.64
CA MET A 66 15.53 2.65 5.14
C MET A 66 16.30 3.15 6.37
N ALA A 67 16.36 2.31 7.40
CA ALA A 67 17.16 2.59 8.58
C ALA A 67 18.65 2.64 8.22
N LEU A 68 19.41 3.62 8.71
CA LEU A 68 20.84 3.75 8.37
C LEU A 68 21.65 2.53 8.87
N GLU A 69 21.24 1.94 10.00
CA GLU A 69 21.87 0.76 10.58
C GLU A 69 21.71 -0.48 9.69
N THR A 70 20.73 -0.48 8.78
CA THR A 70 20.59 -1.51 7.74
C THR A 70 21.84 -1.61 6.88
N PHE A 71 22.41 -0.47 6.49
CA PHE A 71 23.65 -0.39 5.71
C PHE A 71 24.92 -0.65 6.56
N GLY A 72 24.78 -0.68 7.88
CA GLY A 72 25.85 -1.02 8.83
C GLY A 72 25.98 -2.53 9.12
N GLY A 73 25.26 -3.40 8.39
CA GLY A 73 25.39 -4.86 8.47
C GLY A 73 24.14 -5.63 8.92
N ALA A 74 23.00 -4.96 9.17
CA ALA A 74 21.75 -5.68 9.46
C ALA A 74 21.11 -6.28 8.20
N ILE A 75 21.39 -5.71 7.02
CA ILE A 75 21.23 -6.34 5.71
C ILE A 75 22.58 -6.24 5.01
N THR A 76 23.19 -7.38 4.72
CA THR A 76 24.50 -7.43 4.06
C THR A 76 24.33 -7.85 2.60
N LEU A 77 24.58 -6.91 1.70
CA LEU A 77 24.68 -7.19 0.27
C LEU A 77 26.11 -7.67 -0.01
N ASP A 78 26.28 -8.95 -0.37
CA ASP A 78 27.62 -9.51 -0.64
C ASP A 78 28.07 -9.15 -2.06
N ASP A 79 28.91 -8.14 -2.18
CA ASP A 79 29.47 -7.68 -3.45
C ASP A 79 30.80 -8.36 -3.82
N ARG A 80 31.34 -9.23 -2.97
CA ARG A 80 32.71 -9.76 -3.05
C ARG A 80 32.88 -10.83 -4.13
N SER A 81 31.81 -11.52 -4.52
CA SER A 81 31.83 -12.55 -5.57
C SER A 81 30.58 -12.52 -6.46
N ALA A 82 30.60 -13.26 -7.56
CA ALA A 82 29.43 -13.38 -8.43
C ALA A 82 28.26 -14.11 -7.74
N GLU A 83 28.58 -15.11 -6.92
CA GLU A 83 27.63 -15.88 -6.10
C GLU A 83 26.99 -15.01 -5.01
N GLY A 84 27.80 -14.18 -4.32
CA GLY A 84 27.29 -13.20 -3.36
C GLY A 84 26.31 -12.22 -4.02
N ARG A 85 26.68 -11.69 -5.19
CA ARG A 85 25.81 -10.77 -5.95
C ARG A 85 24.55 -11.45 -6.49
N ALA A 86 24.60 -12.75 -6.80
CA ALA A 86 23.41 -13.50 -7.20
C ALA A 86 22.40 -13.59 -6.03
N ALA A 87 22.86 -13.77 -4.79
CA ALA A 87 21.98 -13.83 -3.62
C ALA A 87 21.27 -12.49 -3.31
N ILE A 88 21.82 -11.35 -3.76
CA ILE A 88 21.16 -10.04 -3.65
C ILE A 88 19.82 -10.04 -4.39
N PHE A 89 19.73 -10.72 -5.54
CA PHE A 89 18.50 -10.78 -6.32
C PHE A 89 17.35 -11.41 -5.53
N ASP A 90 17.59 -12.55 -4.86
CA ASP A 90 16.56 -13.24 -4.09
C ASP A 90 16.13 -12.42 -2.86
N LEU A 91 17.09 -11.80 -2.17
CA LEU A 91 16.80 -10.89 -1.06
C LEU A 91 15.93 -9.69 -1.48
N LEU A 92 16.27 -9.05 -2.60
CA LEU A 92 15.48 -7.94 -3.15
C LEU A 92 14.09 -8.41 -3.59
N THR A 93 13.99 -9.60 -4.18
CA THR A 93 12.71 -10.19 -4.59
C THR A 93 11.79 -10.38 -3.39
N ASP A 94 12.31 -10.86 -2.25
CA ASP A 94 11.55 -11.01 -1.02
C ASP A 94 11.05 -9.66 -0.47
N MET A 95 11.92 -8.63 -0.45
CA MET A 95 11.53 -7.28 -0.02
C MET A 95 10.48 -6.65 -0.95
N GLN A 96 10.69 -6.77 -2.27
CA GLN A 96 9.74 -6.33 -3.29
C GLN A 96 8.38 -7.02 -3.13
N ALA A 97 8.37 -8.32 -2.78
CA ALA A 97 7.15 -9.07 -2.56
C ALA A 97 6.33 -8.49 -1.39
N THR A 98 6.96 -8.07 -0.30
CA THR A 98 6.26 -7.45 0.85
C THR A 98 5.49 -6.19 0.44
N PHE A 99 6.09 -5.25 -0.29
CA PHE A 99 5.35 -4.09 -0.79
C PHE A 99 4.35 -4.44 -1.89
N THR A 100 4.67 -5.43 -2.72
CA THR A 100 3.72 -5.93 -3.74
C THR A 100 2.45 -6.51 -3.11
N LYS A 101 2.52 -7.04 -1.88
CA LYS A 101 1.30 -7.47 -1.14
C LYS A 101 0.31 -6.31 -0.90
N LEU A 102 0.76 -5.06 -0.75
CA LEU A 102 -0.15 -3.90 -0.65
C LEU A 102 -0.97 -3.74 -1.94
N GLU A 103 -0.29 -3.88 -3.08
CA GLU A 103 -0.91 -3.84 -4.40
C GLU A 103 -1.83 -5.04 -4.62
N THR A 104 -1.42 -6.26 -4.27
CA THR A 104 -2.18 -7.49 -4.58
C THR A 104 -3.19 -7.89 -3.49
N LEU A 105 -3.25 -7.19 -2.36
CA LEU A 105 -4.24 -7.39 -1.31
C LEU A 105 -5.66 -7.45 -1.90
N ARG A 106 -6.51 -8.33 -1.35
CA ARG A 106 -7.90 -8.50 -1.82
C ARG A 106 -8.81 -7.30 -1.50
N ILE A 107 -8.29 -6.34 -0.73
CA ILE A 107 -8.96 -5.12 -0.30
C ILE A 107 -8.17 -3.88 -0.77
N PRO A 108 -8.83 -2.72 -0.95
CA PRO A 108 -8.15 -1.46 -1.24
C PRO A 108 -7.24 -1.02 -0.09
N VAL A 109 -6.16 -0.32 -0.43
CA VAL A 109 -5.17 0.21 0.54
C VAL A 109 -5.06 1.72 0.40
N ILE A 110 -5.22 2.44 1.51
CA ILE A 110 -5.10 3.90 1.60
C ILE A 110 -3.87 4.24 2.44
N ALA A 111 -3.04 5.17 1.97
CA ALA A 111 -1.96 5.77 2.77
C ALA A 111 -2.33 7.19 3.19
N ALA A 112 -2.26 7.49 4.50
CA ALA A 112 -2.38 8.81 5.08
C ALA A 112 -1.00 9.29 5.54
N ILE A 113 -0.43 10.26 4.82
CA ILE A 113 0.99 10.62 4.86
C ILE A 113 1.18 12.02 5.44
N GLN A 114 1.65 12.11 6.69
CA GLN A 114 2.11 13.38 7.25
C GLN A 114 3.62 13.59 7.05
N GLY A 115 4.06 14.84 6.91
CA GLY A 115 5.48 15.19 6.87
C GLY A 115 6.30 14.42 5.82
N GLY A 116 7.49 13.94 6.18
CA GLY A 116 8.40 13.27 5.25
C GLY A 116 7.97 11.84 4.89
N CYS A 117 7.92 11.56 3.59
CA CYS A 117 7.85 10.23 2.99
C CYS A 117 9.10 10.03 2.12
N ILE A 118 10.11 9.35 2.66
CA ILE A 118 11.49 9.38 2.16
C ILE A 118 11.96 7.97 1.78
N GLY A 119 12.65 7.83 0.65
CA GLY A 119 13.26 6.58 0.18
C GLY A 119 12.25 5.45 0.09
N GLY A 120 12.55 4.30 0.71
CA GLY A 120 11.66 3.14 0.81
C GLY A 120 10.21 3.42 1.27
N ALA A 121 9.94 4.55 1.94
CA ALA A 121 8.57 4.98 2.22
C ALA A 121 7.80 5.36 0.95
N VAL A 122 8.46 5.97 -0.04
CA VAL A 122 7.91 6.25 -1.38
C VAL A 122 7.59 4.93 -2.09
N ASP A 123 8.47 3.93 -2.01
CA ASP A 123 8.23 2.60 -2.58
C ASP A 123 6.97 1.96 -1.99
N MET A 124 6.84 2.02 -0.66
CA MET A 124 5.66 1.53 0.07
C MET A 124 4.38 2.22 -0.39
N VAL A 125 4.31 3.56 -0.35
CA VAL A 125 3.06 4.29 -0.65
C VAL A 125 2.72 4.29 -2.14
N SER A 126 3.70 4.09 -3.02
CA SER A 126 3.48 3.89 -4.45
C SER A 126 2.75 2.58 -4.76
N ALA A 127 2.80 1.59 -3.86
CA ALA A 127 2.07 0.33 -3.96
C ALA A 127 0.63 0.40 -3.41
N CYS A 128 0.28 1.48 -2.69
CA CYS A 128 -1.09 1.68 -2.19
C CYS A 128 -2.06 2.07 -3.32
N CYS A 129 -3.37 1.92 -3.09
CA CYS A 129 -4.37 2.35 -4.07
C CYS A 129 -4.55 3.88 -4.05
N LEU A 130 -4.69 4.46 -2.86
CA LEU A 130 -4.94 5.88 -2.65
C LEU A 130 -3.90 6.48 -1.70
N ARG A 131 -3.58 7.76 -1.89
CA ARG A 131 -2.65 8.53 -1.05
C ARG A 131 -3.27 9.86 -0.68
N TYR A 132 -3.29 10.17 0.61
CA TYR A 132 -3.65 11.47 1.15
C TYR A 132 -2.46 12.04 1.91
N ALA A 133 -2.30 13.36 1.93
CA ALA A 133 -1.13 13.98 2.55
C ALA A 133 -1.48 15.22 3.38
N THR A 134 -0.63 15.57 4.35
CA THR A 134 -0.69 16.89 4.98
C THR A 134 -0.07 17.96 4.07
N ALA A 135 -0.42 19.22 4.28
CA ALA A 135 0.11 20.35 3.51
C ALA A 135 1.63 20.51 3.64
N ASP A 136 2.20 20.14 4.79
CA ASP A 136 3.63 20.14 5.05
C ASP A 136 4.35 18.86 4.59
N ALA A 137 3.61 17.89 4.02
CA ALA A 137 4.20 16.64 3.58
C ALA A 137 5.10 16.85 2.34
N PHE A 138 6.10 15.97 2.21
CA PHE A 138 6.94 15.90 1.03
C PHE A 138 7.38 14.48 0.73
N PHE A 139 7.62 14.21 -0.55
CA PHE A 139 8.09 12.92 -1.06
C PHE A 139 9.52 13.05 -1.57
N CYS A 140 10.37 12.06 -1.33
CA CYS A 140 11.77 12.12 -1.74
C CYS A 140 12.26 10.73 -2.15
N ILE A 141 12.63 10.56 -3.42
CA ILE A 141 13.35 9.37 -3.90
C ILE A 141 14.80 9.55 -3.41
N GLN A 142 15.12 8.94 -2.27
CA GLN A 142 16.33 9.27 -1.50
C GLN A 142 17.54 8.45 -1.91
N GLU A 143 17.32 7.33 -2.61
CA GLU A 143 18.32 6.29 -2.85
C GLU A 143 19.55 6.84 -3.59
N ILE A 144 19.35 7.74 -4.56
CA ILE A 144 20.48 8.31 -5.31
C ILE A 144 21.39 9.18 -4.43
N ASN A 145 20.83 9.86 -3.42
CA ASN A 145 21.59 10.68 -2.48
C ASN A 145 22.49 9.85 -1.55
N ILE A 146 22.26 8.53 -1.47
CA ILE A 146 23.08 7.58 -0.72
C ILE A 146 23.84 6.60 -1.63
N GLY A 147 23.93 6.90 -2.93
CA GLY A 147 24.68 6.10 -3.90
C GLY A 147 24.00 4.81 -4.35
N MET A 148 22.67 4.74 -4.22
CA MET A 148 21.87 3.54 -4.53
C MET A 148 20.79 3.85 -5.57
N VAL A 149 20.38 2.84 -6.32
CA VAL A 149 19.18 2.91 -7.18
C VAL A 149 17.97 2.46 -6.38
N ALA A 150 16.82 3.13 -6.51
CA ALA A 150 15.59 2.65 -5.88
C ALA A 150 15.13 1.34 -6.52
N ASP A 151 15.05 0.29 -5.71
CA ASP A 151 14.99 -1.11 -6.16
C ASP A 151 13.83 -1.91 -5.56
N VAL A 152 12.99 -1.30 -4.70
CA VAL A 152 11.83 -1.98 -4.08
C VAL A 152 10.46 -1.46 -4.58
N GLY A 153 10.45 -0.67 -5.65
CA GLY A 153 9.26 -0.44 -6.49
C GLY A 153 9.01 0.98 -6.98
N THR A 154 9.68 2.00 -6.44
CA THR A 154 9.46 3.41 -6.81
C THR A 154 9.60 3.63 -8.32
N LEU A 155 10.66 3.10 -8.93
CA LEU A 155 10.95 3.28 -10.36
C LEU A 155 10.01 2.50 -11.28
N GLN A 156 9.33 1.49 -10.75
CA GLN A 156 8.38 0.65 -11.48
C GLN A 156 6.96 1.20 -11.35
N ARG A 157 6.59 1.76 -10.20
CA ARG A 157 5.23 2.21 -9.89
C ARG A 157 5.00 3.69 -10.18
N LEU A 158 5.92 4.60 -9.82
CA LEU A 158 5.70 6.04 -10.02
C LEU A 158 5.44 6.44 -11.48
N PRO A 159 6.12 5.87 -12.50
CA PRO A 159 5.80 6.15 -13.90
C PRO A 159 4.37 5.82 -14.33
N LYS A 160 3.67 4.98 -13.54
CA LYS A 160 2.26 4.63 -13.76
C LYS A 160 1.29 5.52 -12.98
N LEU A 161 1.81 6.39 -12.10
CA LEU A 161 1.03 7.25 -11.21
C LEU A 161 1.15 8.75 -11.54
N MET A 162 2.26 9.16 -12.16
CA MET A 162 2.54 10.55 -12.49
C MET A 162 3.37 10.68 -13.79
N PRO A 163 3.47 11.88 -14.39
CA PRO A 163 4.21 12.06 -15.63
C PRO A 163 5.67 11.60 -15.54
N LEU A 164 6.11 10.77 -16.49
CA LEU A 164 7.45 10.17 -16.50
C LEU A 164 8.59 11.19 -16.43
N GLY A 165 8.41 12.38 -17.04
CA GLY A 165 9.41 13.45 -16.97
C GLY A 165 9.66 13.96 -15.54
N VAL A 166 8.59 14.10 -14.75
CA VAL A 166 8.67 14.50 -13.34
C VAL A 166 9.35 13.39 -12.53
N VAL A 167 8.99 12.12 -12.76
CA VAL A 167 9.61 10.98 -12.08
C VAL A 167 11.12 10.96 -12.31
N LYS A 168 11.56 11.15 -13.56
CA LYS A 168 12.99 11.20 -13.91
C LYS A 168 13.71 12.31 -13.16
N GLU A 169 13.15 13.51 -13.14
CA GLU A 169 13.75 14.64 -12.42
C GLU A 169 13.88 14.34 -10.92
N LEU A 170 12.84 13.79 -10.28
CA LEU A 170 12.90 13.41 -8.87
C LEU A 170 13.93 12.30 -8.62
N ALA A 171 13.98 11.29 -9.49
CA ALA A 171 14.91 10.16 -9.35
C ALA A 171 16.37 10.54 -9.60
N TYR A 172 16.65 11.52 -10.47
CA TYR A 172 18.01 11.97 -10.76
C TYR A 172 18.52 13.02 -9.78
N THR A 173 17.62 13.83 -9.20
CA THR A 173 18.01 14.92 -8.29
C THR A 173 17.91 14.55 -6.83
N GLY A 174 17.12 13.52 -6.48
CA GLY A 174 16.83 13.17 -5.09
C GLY A 174 16.20 14.32 -4.30
N ARG A 175 15.53 15.28 -4.97
CA ARG A 175 14.94 16.46 -4.34
C ARG A 175 13.57 16.14 -3.75
N ARG A 176 13.12 17.00 -2.83
CA ARG A 176 11.78 16.92 -2.25
C ARG A 176 10.72 17.36 -3.26
N LEU A 177 9.64 16.58 -3.36
CA LEU A 177 8.38 16.93 -4.00
C LEU A 177 7.37 17.37 -2.93
N PRO A 178 7.02 18.67 -2.83
CA PRO A 178 6.02 19.15 -1.87
C PRO A 178 4.61 18.61 -2.16
N ALA A 179 3.78 18.43 -1.13
CA ALA A 179 2.43 17.89 -1.23
C ALA A 179 1.54 18.60 -2.28
N ALA A 180 1.63 19.93 -2.38
CA ALA A 180 0.87 20.70 -3.37
C ALA A 180 1.21 20.30 -4.82
N GLN A 181 2.48 20.05 -5.12
CA GLN A 181 2.89 19.56 -6.44
C GLN A 181 2.54 18.07 -6.61
N ALA A 182 2.68 17.26 -5.56
CA ALA A 182 2.27 15.86 -5.59
C ALA A 182 0.78 15.70 -5.92
N LEU A 183 -0.08 16.59 -5.40
CA LEU A 183 -1.48 16.70 -5.78
C LEU A 183 -1.65 17.09 -7.25
N GLY A 184 -0.92 18.13 -7.71
CA GLY A 184 -0.96 18.59 -9.10
C GLY A 184 -0.53 17.53 -10.13
N TYR A 185 0.35 16.59 -9.74
CA TYR A 185 0.78 15.48 -10.59
C TYR A 185 -0.04 14.19 -10.42
N GLY A 186 -1.05 14.18 -9.53
CA GLY A 186 -1.91 13.02 -9.29
C GLY A 186 -1.31 11.92 -8.40
N LEU A 187 -0.15 12.16 -7.78
CA LEU A 187 0.42 11.22 -6.80
C LEU A 187 -0.43 11.14 -5.53
N VAL A 188 -0.94 12.29 -5.08
CA VAL A 188 -1.80 12.43 -3.90
C VAL A 188 -3.21 12.79 -4.36
N ASN A 189 -4.21 12.14 -3.78
CA ASN A 189 -5.63 12.34 -4.07
C ASN A 189 -6.19 13.62 -3.44
N GLN A 190 -5.74 13.96 -2.23
CA GLN A 190 -6.17 15.15 -1.49
C GLN A 190 -5.10 15.56 -0.46
N VAL A 191 -4.99 16.87 -0.23
CA VAL A 191 -4.11 17.47 0.79
C VAL A 191 -4.98 18.08 1.90
N TYR A 192 -4.52 17.92 3.15
CA TYR A 192 -5.19 18.41 4.37
C TYR A 192 -4.24 19.27 5.20
N ASP A 193 -4.78 20.22 5.97
CA ASP A 193 -3.95 21.19 6.71
C ASP A 193 -3.22 20.56 7.91
N THR A 194 -3.81 19.55 8.56
CA THR A 194 -3.25 18.92 9.77
C THR A 194 -3.30 17.39 9.71
N PRO A 195 -2.46 16.68 10.49
CA PRO A 195 -2.51 15.22 10.58
C PRO A 195 -3.86 14.67 11.02
N GLU A 196 -4.58 15.37 11.92
CA GLU A 196 -5.91 14.99 12.39
C GLU A 196 -6.94 15.10 11.26
N ALA A 197 -6.91 16.20 10.51
CA ALA A 197 -7.78 16.39 9.35
C ALA A 197 -7.49 15.36 8.24
N LEU A 198 -6.21 15.08 8.01
CA LEU A 198 -5.76 14.00 7.11
C LEU A 198 -6.34 12.65 7.53
N LEU A 199 -6.18 12.26 8.79
CA LEU A 199 -6.67 10.98 9.28
C LEU A 199 -8.20 10.88 9.21
N ALA A 200 -8.90 11.95 9.58
CA ALA A 200 -10.36 12.02 9.48
C ALA A 200 -10.85 11.86 8.03
N GLY A 201 -10.21 12.55 7.08
CA GLY A 201 -10.53 12.44 5.65
C GLY A 201 -10.23 11.06 5.08
N ALA A 202 -9.09 10.46 5.44
CA ALA A 202 -8.74 9.11 5.02
C ALA A 202 -9.69 8.05 5.59
N LEU A 203 -10.09 8.18 6.87
CA LEU A 203 -11.09 7.33 7.51
C LEU A 203 -12.47 7.49 6.86
N GLN A 204 -12.84 8.70 6.46
CA GLN A 204 -14.09 8.93 5.74
C GLN A 204 -14.11 8.16 4.41
N THR A 205 -13.05 8.25 3.61
CA THR A 205 -12.92 7.43 2.38
C THR A 205 -12.94 5.93 2.70
N ALA A 206 -12.25 5.50 3.76
CA ALA A 206 -12.24 4.10 4.18
C ALA A 206 -13.65 3.60 4.53
N ARG A 207 -14.46 4.38 5.25
CA ARG A 207 -15.86 4.05 5.56
C ARG A 207 -16.71 3.94 4.30
N GLU A 208 -16.52 4.84 3.35
CA GLU A 208 -17.23 4.81 2.07
C GLU A 208 -16.93 3.53 1.28
N ILE A 209 -15.66 3.11 1.25
CA ILE A 209 -15.23 1.84 0.64
C ILE A 209 -15.80 0.65 1.41
N ALA A 210 -15.67 0.62 2.73
CA ALA A 210 -16.15 -0.48 3.58
C ALA A 210 -17.66 -0.71 3.46
N GLY A 211 -18.43 0.33 3.13
CA GLY A 211 -19.86 0.27 2.87
C GLY A 211 -20.27 -0.27 1.50
N LYS A 212 -19.34 -0.61 0.60
CA LYS A 212 -19.63 -1.19 -0.73
C LYS A 212 -19.53 -2.72 -0.74
N PRO A 213 -20.05 -3.41 -1.77
CA PRO A 213 -19.91 -4.86 -1.90
C PRO A 213 -18.41 -5.26 -2.01
N PRO A 214 -17.86 -6.04 -1.06
CA PRO A 214 -16.43 -6.38 -1.04
C PRO A 214 -15.95 -7.08 -2.32
N VAL A 215 -16.78 -7.97 -2.89
CA VAL A 215 -16.44 -8.66 -4.15
C VAL A 215 -16.36 -7.71 -5.35
N ALA A 216 -17.16 -6.65 -5.38
CA ALA A 216 -17.12 -5.66 -6.45
C ALA A 216 -15.87 -4.78 -6.34
N LEU A 217 -15.45 -4.43 -5.12
CA LEU A 217 -14.18 -3.73 -4.87
C LEU A 217 -12.97 -4.59 -5.25
N TRP A 218 -12.99 -5.86 -4.85
CA TRP A 218 -11.96 -6.83 -5.25
C TRP A 218 -11.85 -6.90 -6.77
N GLY A 219 -12.96 -7.08 -7.48
CA GLY A 219 -12.99 -7.10 -8.95
C GLY A 219 -12.50 -5.79 -9.56
N THR A 220 -12.98 -4.65 -9.07
CA THR A 220 -12.52 -3.32 -9.55
C THR A 220 -11.01 -3.19 -9.45
N LYS A 221 -10.42 -3.63 -8.33
CA LYS A 221 -8.97 -3.63 -8.14
C LYS A 221 -8.25 -4.52 -9.16
N GLN A 222 -8.76 -5.74 -9.41
CA GLN A 222 -8.19 -6.63 -10.44
C GLN A 222 -8.24 -6.00 -11.84
N ALA A 223 -9.38 -5.41 -12.21
CA ALA A 223 -9.56 -4.79 -13.52
C ALA A 223 -8.62 -3.59 -13.74
N LEU A 224 -8.51 -2.70 -12.74
CA LEU A 224 -7.65 -1.53 -12.84
C LEU A 224 -6.17 -1.91 -12.94
N HIS A 225 -5.72 -2.91 -12.17
CA HIS A 225 -4.33 -3.37 -12.23
C HIS A 225 -4.02 -4.06 -13.56
N TYR A 226 -4.95 -4.84 -14.10
CA TYR A 226 -4.79 -5.44 -15.42
C TYR A 226 -4.71 -4.36 -16.51
N ALA A 227 -5.64 -3.38 -16.50
CA ALA A 227 -5.68 -2.30 -17.47
C ALA A 227 -4.44 -1.37 -17.45
N ARG A 228 -3.74 -1.27 -16.31
CA ARG A 228 -2.49 -0.49 -16.18
C ARG A 228 -1.38 -1.00 -17.12
N ASP A 229 -1.36 -2.29 -17.40
CA ASP A 229 -0.25 -2.97 -18.06
C ASP A 229 -0.64 -3.67 -19.37
N HIS A 230 -1.88 -3.51 -19.83
CA HIS A 230 -2.41 -4.12 -21.05
C HIS A 230 -3.13 -3.10 -21.93
N GLY A 231 -3.30 -3.43 -23.22
CA GLY A 231 -4.08 -2.61 -24.15
C GLY A 231 -5.57 -2.59 -23.80
N VAL A 232 -6.28 -1.54 -24.24
CA VAL A 232 -7.70 -1.35 -23.92
C VAL A 232 -8.55 -2.55 -24.36
N ASP A 233 -8.31 -3.10 -25.55
CA ASP A 233 -9.05 -4.26 -26.05
C ASP A 233 -8.87 -5.51 -25.18
N ASP A 234 -7.64 -5.80 -24.75
CA ASP A 234 -7.34 -6.92 -23.85
C ASP A 234 -7.97 -6.71 -22.47
N ALA A 235 -7.89 -5.48 -21.94
CA ALA A 235 -8.49 -5.13 -20.66
C ALA A 235 -10.03 -5.21 -20.67
N LEU A 236 -10.68 -4.80 -21.76
CA LEU A 236 -12.14 -4.93 -21.89
C LEU A 236 -12.58 -6.39 -21.98
N ARG A 237 -11.82 -7.24 -22.68
CA ARG A 237 -12.08 -8.69 -22.72
C ARG A 237 -11.94 -9.31 -21.33
N GLN A 238 -10.87 -8.99 -20.61
CA GLN A 238 -10.67 -9.43 -19.23
C GLN A 238 -11.80 -8.96 -18.31
N MET A 239 -12.26 -7.72 -18.47
CA MET A 239 -13.37 -7.16 -17.70
C MET A 239 -14.69 -7.93 -17.92
N GLY A 240 -14.96 -8.37 -19.15
CA GLY A 240 -16.14 -9.21 -19.45
C GLY A 240 -16.15 -10.53 -18.67
N TRP A 241 -15.02 -11.25 -18.67
CA TRP A 241 -14.86 -12.48 -17.88
C TRP A 241 -14.96 -12.24 -16.39
N LEU A 242 -14.28 -11.20 -15.89
CA LEU A 242 -14.28 -10.84 -14.49
C LEU A 242 -15.68 -10.47 -14.00
N GLN A 243 -16.38 -9.60 -14.72
CA GLN A 243 -17.74 -9.18 -14.35
C GLN A 243 -18.71 -10.35 -14.39
N GLY A 244 -18.64 -11.20 -15.43
CA GLY A 244 -19.45 -12.41 -15.53
C GLY A 244 -19.25 -13.37 -14.36
N ALA A 245 -18.01 -13.51 -13.87
CA ALA A 245 -17.68 -14.38 -12.74
C ALA A 245 -18.21 -13.87 -11.38
N ILE A 246 -18.23 -12.54 -11.16
CA ILE A 246 -18.61 -11.96 -9.86
C ILE A 246 -20.00 -11.33 -9.81
N TRP A 247 -20.74 -11.31 -10.94
CA TRP A 247 -22.04 -10.64 -11.05
C TRP A 247 -23.04 -11.18 -10.02
N SER A 248 -23.77 -10.27 -9.38
CA SER A 248 -24.78 -10.63 -8.38
C SER A 248 -25.95 -9.64 -8.41
N ASN A 249 -27.10 -10.10 -8.94
CA ASN A 249 -28.35 -9.32 -8.90
C ASN A 249 -28.76 -8.98 -7.46
N LYS A 250 -28.43 -9.83 -6.48
CA LYS A 250 -28.71 -9.58 -5.06
C LYS A 250 -27.94 -8.36 -4.54
N HIS A 251 -26.65 -8.23 -4.89
CA HIS A 251 -25.85 -7.08 -4.48
C HIS A 251 -26.35 -5.79 -5.15
N VAL A 252 -26.73 -5.85 -6.43
CA VAL A 252 -27.30 -4.70 -7.14
C VAL A 252 -28.61 -4.25 -6.49
N LEU A 253 -29.54 -5.18 -6.24
CA LEU A 253 -30.81 -4.87 -5.60
C LEU A 253 -30.61 -4.26 -4.21
N GLU A 254 -29.74 -4.84 -3.38
CA GLU A 254 -29.44 -4.31 -2.06
C GLU A 254 -28.83 -2.90 -2.12
N ALA A 255 -27.89 -2.66 -3.02
CA ALA A 255 -27.30 -1.32 -3.18
C ALA A 255 -28.36 -0.27 -3.56
N VAL A 256 -29.29 -0.63 -4.48
CA VAL A 256 -30.39 0.26 -4.88
C VAL A 256 -31.38 0.49 -3.73
N THR A 257 -31.74 -0.55 -3.00
CA THR A 257 -32.66 -0.46 -1.85
C THR A 257 -32.06 0.37 -0.73
N ALA A 258 -30.82 0.10 -0.33
CA ALA A 258 -30.11 0.85 0.71
C ALA A 258 -29.99 2.35 0.36
N MET A 259 -29.75 2.66 -0.92
CA MET A 259 -29.74 4.04 -1.41
C MET A 259 -31.11 4.72 -1.31
N LYS A 260 -32.19 4.04 -1.72
CA LYS A 260 -33.56 4.57 -1.60
C LYS A 260 -33.97 4.80 -0.14
N GLU A 261 -33.56 3.91 0.74
CA GLU A 261 -33.86 3.94 2.18
C GLU A 261 -32.87 4.81 2.99
N LYS A 262 -31.84 5.38 2.35
CA LYS A 262 -30.78 6.18 2.98
C LYS A 262 -30.09 5.46 4.15
N ARG A 263 -29.87 4.16 4.02
CA ARG A 263 -29.14 3.33 5.00
C ARG A 263 -27.88 2.74 4.40
N ALA A 264 -27.02 2.19 5.25
CA ALA A 264 -25.87 1.42 4.79
C ALA A 264 -26.32 0.11 4.10
N GLY A 265 -25.61 -0.27 3.03
CA GLY A 265 -25.83 -1.54 2.34
C GLY A 265 -25.23 -2.71 3.12
N GLN A 266 -25.91 -3.84 3.11
CA GLN A 266 -25.48 -5.08 3.76
C GLN A 266 -24.98 -6.08 2.73
N PHE A 267 -23.67 -6.29 2.71
CA PHE A 267 -23.03 -7.18 1.75
C PHE A 267 -22.25 -8.28 2.47
N PRO A 268 -22.26 -9.53 1.95
CA PRO A 268 -21.41 -10.59 2.45
C PRO A 268 -19.93 -10.19 2.41
N ALA A 269 -19.17 -10.63 3.41
CA ALA A 269 -17.72 -10.54 3.36
C ALA A 269 -17.16 -11.44 2.24
N LEU A 270 -15.92 -11.17 1.81
CA LEU A 270 -15.18 -12.14 1.01
C LEU A 270 -14.97 -13.41 1.84
N SER A 271 -14.96 -14.58 1.20
CA SER A 271 -14.59 -15.81 1.94
C SER A 271 -13.14 -15.72 2.43
N PRO A 272 -12.87 -16.14 3.68
CA PRO A 272 -11.50 -16.36 4.14
C PRO A 272 -10.76 -17.32 3.20
N LEU A 273 -9.46 -17.11 3.00
CA LEU A 273 -8.65 -18.05 2.24
C LEU A 273 -8.23 -19.21 3.14
N GLN A 274 -8.23 -20.41 2.56
CA GLN A 274 -7.57 -21.57 3.14
C GLN A 274 -6.29 -21.83 2.37
N SER A 275 -5.16 -21.89 3.06
CA SER A 275 -3.89 -22.29 2.46
C SER A 275 -3.99 -23.74 2.03
N PHE A 276 -3.56 -24.06 0.80
CA PHE A 276 -3.49 -25.43 0.32
C PHE A 276 -2.64 -26.32 1.23
N ARG A 277 -1.59 -25.76 1.87
CA ARG A 277 -0.73 -26.48 2.80
C ARG A 277 -1.46 -26.92 4.08
N ASP A 278 -2.57 -26.28 4.41
CA ASP A 278 -3.32 -26.52 5.64
C ASP A 278 -4.53 -27.45 5.39
N ILE A 279 -4.86 -27.73 4.13
CA ILE A 279 -5.99 -28.60 3.77
C ILE A 279 -5.68 -30.03 4.18
N GLY A 280 -6.53 -30.60 5.03
CA GLY A 280 -6.39 -31.99 5.50
C GLY A 280 -5.37 -32.19 6.62
N LEU A 281 -4.78 -31.10 7.15
CA LEU A 281 -3.91 -31.12 8.34
C LEU A 281 -4.68 -30.89 9.65
N SER A 282 -6.01 -30.94 9.62
CA SER A 282 -6.81 -30.94 10.85
C SER A 282 -6.65 -32.26 11.59
N GLU A 283 -6.18 -32.17 12.84
CA GLU A 283 -6.26 -33.22 13.89
C GLU A 283 -7.68 -33.77 14.08
#